data_AF-A0A377LWI2-F1
#
_entry.id   AF-A0A377LWI2-F1
#
_cell.length_a   1.000
_cell.length_b   1.000
_cell.length_c   1.000
_cell.angle_alpha   90.00
_cell.angle_beta   90.00
_cell.angle_gamma   90.00
#
_symmetry.space_group_name_H-M   'P 1'
#
loop_
_entity.id
_entity.type
_entity.pdbx_description
1 polymer ?
#
loop_
_entity_poly.entity_id
_entity_poly.type
_entity_poly.pdbx_seq_one_letter_code
_entity_poly.pdbx_strand_id
1 'polypeptide(L)'
;MRDSAFKLQPDHQVEYDGNPLTQQHGPRYFMLNKPEGYVCSTDDPDHPTVLYFLDEPVAHKLHAAGRLDIDTTGLVLMTDDGQWSHRITSPRHHCEKTYLVTLESPVADDTAEQFAKGVQLHNEKDLTKPAVLEVITRPKSV
;
A
#
# COMPACT_ATOMS: atom_id res chain seq x y z
N MET A 1 -26.57 -23.76 24.06
CA MET A 1 -25.61 -24.86 23.88
C MET A 1 -24.40 -24.57 24.78
N ARG A 2 -23.91 -25.52 25.58
CA ARG A 2 -22.79 -25.32 26.53
C ARG A 2 -21.60 -26.23 26.17
N ASP A 3 -21.19 -26.18 24.91
CA ASP A 3 -19.98 -26.88 24.43
C ASP A 3 -18.92 -25.82 24.10
N SER A 4 -17.85 -25.78 24.90
CA SER A 4 -16.75 -24.84 24.71
C SER A 4 -15.86 -25.18 23.51
N ALA A 5 -15.93 -26.40 22.98
CA ALA A 5 -15.19 -26.82 21.79
C ALA A 5 -15.98 -26.57 20.49
N PHE A 6 -17.20 -26.03 20.59
CA PHE A 6 -18.03 -25.77 19.44
C PHE A 6 -17.33 -24.83 18.44
N LYS A 7 -17.15 -25.30 17.21
CA LYS A 7 -16.56 -24.51 16.13
C LYS A 7 -17.59 -23.53 15.57
N LEU A 8 -17.43 -22.26 15.92
CA LEU A 8 -18.26 -21.17 15.39
C LEU A 8 -17.99 -20.97 13.88
N GLN A 9 -19.05 -20.86 13.10
CA GLN A 9 -19.02 -20.59 11.67
C GLN A 9 -19.53 -19.16 11.39
N PRO A 10 -19.16 -18.54 10.26
CA PRO A 10 -19.54 -17.16 9.93
C PRO A 10 -21.05 -16.88 9.92
N ASP A 11 -21.87 -17.87 9.63
CA ASP A 11 -23.33 -17.79 9.52
C ASP A 11 -24.06 -18.01 10.87
N HIS A 12 -23.34 -18.43 11.91
CA HIS A 12 -23.93 -18.62 13.22
C HIS A 12 -24.28 -17.28 13.89
N GLN A 13 -25.45 -17.23 14.53
CA GLN A 13 -25.84 -16.12 15.41
C GLN A 13 -25.44 -16.45 16.84
N VAL A 14 -24.78 -15.51 17.51
CA VAL A 14 -24.29 -15.67 18.88
C VAL A 14 -24.98 -14.65 19.76
N GLU A 15 -25.43 -15.09 20.94
CA GLU A 15 -26.01 -14.22 21.96
C GLU A 15 -25.37 -14.51 23.31
N TYR A 16 -25.23 -13.48 24.13
CA TYR A 16 -24.82 -13.56 25.53
C TYR A 16 -25.83 -12.80 26.40
N ASP A 17 -26.47 -13.50 27.33
CA ASP A 17 -27.56 -12.95 28.17
C ASP A 17 -28.68 -12.25 27.35
N GLY A 18 -29.02 -12.82 26.19
CA GLY A 18 -30.03 -12.27 25.26
C GLY A 18 -29.54 -11.08 24.43
N ASN A 19 -28.27 -10.69 24.54
CA ASN A 19 -27.67 -9.65 23.72
C ASN A 19 -26.94 -10.27 22.52
N PRO A 20 -27.26 -9.89 21.27
CA PRO A 20 -26.56 -10.40 20.10
C PRO A 20 -25.10 -9.92 20.07
N LEU A 21 -24.20 -10.83 19.72
CA LEU A 21 -22.78 -10.58 19.52
C LEU A 21 -22.46 -10.66 18.02
N THR A 22 -22.04 -9.55 17.44
CA THR A 22 -21.60 -9.49 16.04
C THR A 22 -20.24 -10.17 15.90
N GLN A 23 -20.15 -11.19 15.04
CA GLN A 23 -18.87 -11.78 14.68
C GLN A 23 -18.04 -10.76 13.89
N GLN A 24 -16.82 -10.47 14.36
CA GLN A 24 -15.87 -9.68 13.59
C GLN A 24 -14.96 -10.62 12.80
N HIS A 25 -14.94 -10.47 11.48
CA HIS A 25 -13.92 -11.13 10.66
C HIS A 25 -12.55 -10.54 10.99
N GLY A 26 -11.52 -11.39 11.03
CA GLY A 26 -10.15 -10.94 11.21
C GLY A 26 -9.70 -10.00 10.08
N PRO A 27 -8.69 -9.15 10.32
CA PRO A 27 -8.19 -8.23 9.30
C PRO A 27 -7.54 -8.98 8.15
N ARG A 28 -7.60 -8.38 6.96
CA ARG A 28 -7.09 -8.93 5.71
C ARG A 28 -5.95 -8.08 5.17
N TYR A 29 -4.96 -8.72 4.56
CA TYR A 29 -3.77 -8.06 4.01
C TYR A 29 -3.37 -8.75 2.71
N PHE A 30 -3.18 -7.98 1.65
CA PHE A 30 -2.79 -8.47 0.33
C PHE A 30 -1.62 -7.67 -0.22
N MET A 31 -0.83 -8.34 -1.06
CA MET A 31 0.20 -7.74 -1.88
C MET A 31 -0.27 -7.72 -3.33
N LEU A 32 -0.27 -6.55 -3.94
CA LEU A 32 -0.61 -6.36 -5.34
C LEU A 32 0.60 -5.83 -6.10
N ASN A 33 0.93 -6.45 -7.23
CA ASN A 33 1.79 -5.83 -8.23
C ASN A 33 0.90 -4.99 -9.17
N LYS A 34 0.80 -3.70 -8.89
CA LYS A 34 -0.05 -2.76 -9.62
C LYS A 34 0.50 -2.53 -11.04
N PRO A 35 -0.32 -2.69 -12.09
CA PRO A 35 0.01 -2.25 -13.44
C PRO A 35 -0.22 -0.75 -13.64
N GLU A 36 0.30 -0.22 -14.76
CA GLU A 36 -0.01 1.15 -15.21
C GLU A 36 -1.48 1.28 -15.63
N GLY A 37 -2.01 2.50 -15.57
CA GLY A 37 -3.36 2.84 -16.04
C GLY A 37 -4.47 2.65 -15.00
N TYR A 38 -4.12 2.30 -13.76
CA TYR A 38 -5.07 2.13 -12.66
C TYR A 38 -4.71 3.04 -11.48
N VAL A 39 -5.70 3.49 -10.72
CA VAL A 39 -5.49 4.31 -9.51
C VAL A 39 -5.66 3.50 -8.23
N CYS A 40 -4.91 3.87 -7.17
CA CYS A 40 -5.00 3.24 -5.85
C CYS A 40 -6.19 3.72 -4.98
N SER A 41 -7.23 4.30 -5.59
CA SER A 41 -8.46 4.72 -4.90
C SER A 41 -9.46 3.58 -4.82
N THR A 42 -10.44 3.66 -3.91
CA THR A 42 -11.60 2.76 -3.88
C THR A 42 -12.67 3.17 -4.89
N ASP A 43 -12.70 4.45 -5.26
CA ASP A 43 -13.64 5.02 -6.23
C ASP A 43 -12.94 6.19 -6.96
N ASP A 44 -13.03 6.20 -8.28
CA ASP A 44 -12.49 7.24 -9.14
C ASP A 44 -13.36 7.31 -10.42
N PRO A 45 -13.91 8.47 -10.76
CA PRO A 45 -14.85 8.59 -11.88
C PRO A 45 -14.17 8.52 -13.25
N ASP A 46 -12.86 8.81 -13.32
CA ASP A 46 -12.13 9.01 -14.57
C ASP A 46 -11.25 7.81 -14.92
N HIS A 47 -10.82 7.04 -13.91
CA HIS A 47 -9.86 5.94 -14.08
C HIS A 47 -10.26 4.65 -13.35
N PRO A 48 -9.95 3.47 -13.90
CA PRO A 48 -10.23 2.21 -13.22
C PRO A 48 -9.35 2.05 -11.97
N THR A 49 -9.89 1.41 -10.94
CA THR A 49 -9.22 1.25 -9.66
C THR A 49 -8.48 -0.08 -9.53
N VAL A 50 -7.47 -0.14 -8.66
CA VAL A 50 -6.76 -1.39 -8.33
C VAL A 50 -7.66 -2.50 -7.77
N LEU A 51 -8.87 -2.15 -7.30
CA LEU A 51 -9.87 -3.15 -6.86
C LEU A 51 -10.33 -4.05 -8.00
N TYR A 52 -10.18 -3.63 -9.26
CA TYR A 52 -10.46 -4.46 -10.44
C TYR A 52 -9.71 -5.82 -10.40
N PHE A 53 -8.53 -5.86 -9.77
CA PHE A 53 -7.70 -7.06 -9.69
C PHE A 53 -8.00 -7.96 -8.48
N LEU A 54 -8.94 -7.56 -7.60
CA LEU A 54 -9.22 -8.28 -6.36
C LEU A 54 -10.57 -8.99 -6.44
N ASP A 55 -10.54 -10.31 -6.64
CA ASP A 55 -11.72 -11.18 -6.55
C ASP A 55 -11.95 -11.64 -5.10
N GLU A 56 -12.19 -10.67 -4.22
CA GLU A 56 -12.36 -10.90 -2.78
C GLU A 56 -13.75 -10.42 -2.32
N PRO A 57 -14.43 -11.18 -1.43
CA PRO A 57 -15.70 -10.74 -0.88
C PRO A 57 -15.52 -9.41 -0.17
N VAL A 58 -16.41 -8.46 -0.44
CA VAL A 58 -16.37 -7.14 0.19
C VAL A 58 -15.04 -6.40 -0.08
N ALA A 59 -14.46 -6.58 -1.27
CA ALA A 59 -13.22 -5.91 -1.70
C ALA A 59 -13.28 -4.38 -1.56
N HIS A 60 -14.46 -3.77 -1.66
CA HIS A 60 -14.66 -2.32 -1.42
C HIS A 60 -14.32 -1.86 0.00
N LYS A 61 -14.15 -2.77 0.98
CA LYS A 61 -13.63 -2.43 2.32
C LYS A 61 -12.11 -2.38 2.38
N LEU A 62 -11.42 -2.89 1.36
CA LEU A 62 -9.97 -2.83 1.28
C LEU A 62 -9.55 -1.42 0.82
N HIS A 63 -8.42 -0.96 1.33
CA HIS A 63 -7.78 0.29 0.94
C HIS A 63 -6.27 0.09 0.81
N ALA A 64 -5.62 0.97 0.06
CA ALA A 64 -4.18 0.93 -0.13
C ALA A 64 -3.43 1.54 1.08
N ALA A 65 -2.56 0.77 1.71
CA ALA A 65 -1.58 1.23 2.70
C ALA A 65 -0.34 1.80 1.99
N GLY A 66 -0.52 2.99 1.41
CA GLY A 66 0.44 3.63 0.52
C GLY A 66 -0.06 3.58 -0.92
N ARG A 67 -0.15 4.74 -1.56
CA ARG A 67 -0.69 4.89 -2.91
C ARG A 67 0.46 5.06 -3.91
N LEU A 68 0.24 4.56 -5.12
CA LEU A 68 1.07 4.81 -6.29
C LEU A 68 0.24 5.62 -7.29
N ASP A 69 0.92 6.46 -8.07
CA ASP A 69 0.30 7.22 -9.15
C ASP A 69 -0.15 6.30 -10.29
N ILE A 70 -0.97 6.83 -11.20
CA ILE A 70 -1.63 6.04 -12.24
C ILE A 70 -0.64 5.30 -13.16
N ASP A 71 0.47 5.94 -13.49
CA ASP A 71 1.57 5.47 -14.34
C ASP A 71 2.68 4.76 -13.56
N THR A 72 2.60 4.72 -12.23
CA THR A 72 3.57 4.00 -11.40
C THR A 72 3.14 2.54 -11.20
N THR A 73 4.08 1.62 -11.39
CA THR A 73 3.87 0.17 -11.20
C THR A 73 4.49 -0.35 -9.90
N GLY A 74 4.14 -1.57 -9.53
CA GLY A 74 4.84 -2.31 -8.47
C GLY A 74 4.00 -2.49 -7.21
N LEU A 75 4.68 -2.55 -6.08
CA LEU A 75 4.11 -3.00 -4.82
C LEU A 75 3.04 -2.03 -4.28
N VAL A 76 1.82 -2.54 -4.11
CA VAL A 76 0.74 -1.91 -3.34
C VAL A 76 0.28 -2.90 -2.27
N LEU A 77 0.16 -2.42 -1.03
CA LEU A 77 -0.36 -3.19 0.10
C LEU A 77 -1.84 -2.87 0.29
N MET A 78 -2.72 -3.87 0.19
CA MET A 78 -4.17 -3.69 0.34
C MET A 78 -4.64 -4.29 1.65
N THR A 79 -5.45 -3.58 2.43
CA THR A 79 -5.93 -4.05 3.74
C THR A 79 -7.26 -3.42 4.14
N ASP A 80 -7.97 -4.02 5.10
CA ASP A 80 -9.07 -3.38 5.82
C ASP A 80 -8.70 -2.96 7.26
N ASP A 81 -7.44 -3.17 7.67
CA ASP A 81 -6.91 -2.73 8.96
C ASP A 81 -6.36 -1.30 8.88
N GLY A 82 -7.19 -0.32 9.26
CA GLY A 82 -6.81 1.08 9.29
C GLY A 82 -5.67 1.40 10.27
N GLN A 83 -5.53 0.66 11.39
CA GLN A 83 -4.45 0.90 12.35
C GLN A 83 -3.10 0.47 11.76
N TRP A 84 -3.06 -0.70 11.13
CA TRP A 84 -1.87 -1.18 10.45
C TRP A 84 -1.48 -0.28 9.27
N SER A 85 -2.47 0.11 8.45
CA SER A 85 -2.26 1.03 7.33
C SER A 85 -1.68 2.37 7.78
N HIS A 86 -2.22 2.96 8.86
CA HIS A 86 -1.70 4.20 9.43
C HIS A 86 -0.26 4.06 9.93
N ARG A 87 0.13 2.92 10.53
CA ARG A 87 1.53 2.70 10.98
C ARG A 87 2.54 2.72 9.83
N ILE A 88 2.12 2.33 8.62
CA ILE A 88 2.96 2.32 7.41
C ILE A 88 2.99 3.69 6.74
N THR A 89 1.84 4.36 6.68
CA THR A 89 1.63 5.58 5.87
C THR A 89 1.84 6.88 6.63
N SER A 90 1.84 6.85 7.97
CA SER A 90 1.96 8.06 8.78
C SER A 90 3.25 8.83 8.43
N PRO A 91 3.16 10.14 8.11
CA PRO A 91 4.35 10.97 7.83
C PRO A 91 5.33 11.07 9.01
N ARG A 92 4.85 10.78 10.22
CA ARG A 92 5.66 10.76 11.45
C ARG A 92 6.51 9.49 11.58
N HIS A 93 6.15 8.44 10.87
CA HIS A 93 6.86 7.16 10.88
C HIS A 93 7.89 7.13 9.76
N HIS A 94 9.10 6.69 10.07
CA HIS A 94 10.11 6.43 9.05
C HIS A 94 9.89 5.02 8.46
N CYS A 95 9.10 4.94 7.39
CA CYS A 95 8.92 3.72 6.62
C CYS A 95 9.63 3.85 5.27
N GLU A 96 10.74 3.13 5.12
CA GLU A 96 11.54 3.09 3.90
C GLU A 96 10.74 2.50 2.74
N LYS A 97 10.99 3.04 1.54
CA LYS A 97 10.38 2.61 0.28
C LYS A 97 11.46 2.69 -0.80
N THR A 98 11.62 1.62 -1.56
CA THR A 98 12.62 1.51 -2.61
C THR A 98 11.94 1.46 -3.95
N TYR A 99 12.43 2.25 -4.91
CA TYR A 99 11.87 2.36 -6.24
C TYR A 99 12.93 2.01 -7.28
N LEU A 100 12.51 1.28 -8.31
CA LEU A 100 13.29 1.14 -9.54
C LEU A 100 12.88 2.27 -10.49
N VAL A 101 13.78 3.21 -10.72
CA VAL A 101 13.53 4.39 -11.56
C VAL A 101 14.28 4.25 -12.88
N THR A 102 13.59 4.52 -13.99
CA THR A 102 14.21 4.66 -15.32
C THR A 102 14.30 6.15 -15.65
N LEU A 103 15.48 6.61 -16.07
CA LEU A 103 15.75 8.02 -16.34
C LEU A 103 15.82 8.28 -17.85
N GLU A 104 15.44 9.49 -18.26
CA GLU A 104 15.55 9.96 -19.66
C GLU A 104 17.01 10.16 -20.08
N SER A 105 17.87 10.58 -19.16
CA SER A 105 19.30 10.82 -19.39
C SER A 105 20.15 10.06 -18.38
N PRO A 106 21.44 9.81 -18.68
CA PRO A 106 22.36 9.25 -17.70
C PRO A 106 22.35 10.06 -16.40
N VAL A 107 22.36 9.35 -15.27
CA VAL A 107 22.43 9.97 -13.94
C VAL A 107 23.73 10.75 -13.80
N ALA A 108 23.68 11.96 -13.23
CA ALA A 108 24.87 12.76 -12.99
C ALA A 108 25.66 12.24 -11.79
N ASP A 109 26.98 12.34 -11.82
CA ASP A 109 27.90 11.77 -10.82
C ASP A 109 27.65 12.30 -9.39
N ASP A 110 27.15 13.53 -9.27
CA ASP A 110 26.84 14.18 -7.99
C ASP A 110 25.43 13.88 -7.45
N THR A 111 24.56 13.23 -8.24
CA THR A 111 23.16 12.98 -7.88
C THR A 111 23.02 12.18 -6.58
N ALA A 112 23.87 11.17 -6.37
CA ALA A 112 23.85 10.36 -5.16
C ALA A 112 24.20 11.18 -3.91
N GLU A 113 25.16 12.09 -4.01
CA GLU A 113 25.53 12.99 -2.92
C GLU A 113 24.42 14.01 -2.63
N GLN A 114 23.78 14.54 -3.69
CA GLN A 114 22.62 15.42 -3.54
C GLN A 114 21.46 14.72 -2.81
N PHE A 115 21.16 13.46 -3.15
CA PHE A 115 20.10 12.68 -2.48
C PHE A 115 20.44 12.39 -1.02
N ALA A 116 21.71 12.10 -0.71
CA ALA A 116 22.16 11.87 0.66
C ALA A 116 22.06 13.13 1.53
N LYS A 117 22.27 14.32 0.95
CA LYS A 117 22.10 15.63 1.64
C LYS A 117 20.65 16.10 1.70
N GLY A 118 19.83 15.64 0.76
CA GLY A 118 18.48 16.13 0.54
C GLY A 118 18.43 17.20 -0.55
N VAL A 119 17.40 17.17 -1.37
CA VAL A 119 17.15 18.12 -2.47
C VAL A 119 15.96 19.02 -2.12
N GLN A 120 15.96 20.26 -2.61
CA GLN A 120 14.82 21.15 -2.45
C GLN A 120 13.84 20.94 -3.60
N LEU A 121 12.60 20.56 -3.29
CA LEU A 121 11.55 20.46 -4.29
C LEU A 121 11.02 21.85 -4.66
N HIS A 122 10.51 21.98 -5.89
CA HIS A 122 9.95 23.24 -6.35
C HIS A 122 8.77 23.67 -5.46
N ASN A 123 8.81 24.91 -4.97
CA ASN A 123 7.86 25.50 -4.02
C ASN A 123 7.80 24.86 -2.62
N GLU A 124 8.76 23.99 -2.27
CA GLU A 124 8.91 23.48 -0.91
C GLU A 124 9.98 24.24 -0.13
N LYS A 125 9.75 24.43 1.17
CA LYS A 125 10.70 25.13 2.06
C LYS A 125 11.81 24.21 2.57
N ASP A 126 11.43 22.98 2.87
CA ASP A 126 12.30 21.99 3.49
C ASP A 126 12.95 21.11 2.41
N LEU A 127 14.16 20.64 2.70
CA LEU A 127 14.80 19.61 1.87
C LEU A 127 14.10 18.27 2.07
N THR A 128 14.18 17.41 1.06
CA THR A 128 13.84 16.00 1.23
C THR A 128 14.68 15.37 2.34
N LYS A 129 14.16 14.34 3.01
CA LYS A 129 14.97 13.52 3.90
C LYS A 129 16.12 12.86 3.11
N PRO A 130 17.24 12.53 3.77
CA PRO A 130 18.33 11.78 3.14
C PRO A 130 17.83 10.51 2.45
N ALA A 131 18.28 10.28 1.23
CA ALA A 131 17.95 9.10 0.44
C ALA A 131 19.23 8.43 -0.10
N VAL A 132 19.18 7.12 -0.24
CA VAL A 132 20.26 6.32 -0.83
C VAL A 132 19.92 6.04 -2.29
N LEU A 133 20.87 6.29 -3.18
CA LEU A 133 20.75 6.00 -4.61
C LEU A 133 21.76 4.89 -4.96
N GLU A 134 21.26 3.81 -5.56
CA GLU A 134 22.07 2.76 -6.15
C GLU A 134 21.95 2.83 -7.68
N VAL A 135 23.05 3.12 -8.36
CA VAL A 135 23.08 3.10 -9.83
C VAL A 135 23.18 1.66 -10.30
N ILE A 136 22.14 1.18 -10.96
CA ILE A 136 22.13 -0.15 -11.55
C ILE A 136 22.21 -0.07 -13.08
N THR A 137 22.88 -1.03 -13.69
CA THR A 137 22.80 -1.25 -15.14
C THR A 137 21.77 -2.34 -15.38
N ARG A 138 20.78 -2.13 -16.26
CA ARG A 138 19.89 -3.24 -16.66
C ARG A 138 20.78 -4.37 -17.21
N PRO A 139 20.69 -5.60 -16.67
CA PRO A 139 21.28 -6.75 -17.35
C PRO A 139 20.68 -6.82 -18.75
N LYS A 140 21.50 -7.12 -19.76
CA LYS A 140 20.97 -7.44 -21.09
C LYS A 140 19.97 -8.58 -20.93
N SER A 141 18.72 -8.35 -21.30
CA SER A 141 17.74 -9.42 -21.42
C SER A 141 18.31 -10.47 -22.37
N VAL A 142 18.48 -11.70 -21.86
CA VAL A 142 18.82 -12.89 -22.66
C VAL A 142 17.61 -13.33 -23.46
#